data_AF-A0A966I8I9-F1
#
_entry.id   AF-A0A966I8I9-F1
#
_cell.length_a   1.000
_cell.length_b   1.000
_cell.length_c   1.000
_cell.angle_alpha   90.00
_cell.angle_beta   90.00
_cell.angle_gamma   90.00
#
_symmetry.space_group_name_H-M   'P 1'
#
loop_
_entity.id
_entity.type
_entity.pdbx_description
1 polymer ?
#
loop_
_entity_poly.entity_id
_entity_poly.type
_entity_poly.pdbx_seq_one_letter_code
_entity_poly.pdbx_strand_id
1 'polypeptide(L)' 'MHRNRIELQNAYERIMNSRSALDEFGEIVIENDGHWNPSEVADPTKLIQLQLFNITASGIGAESALRNWMEKAVTTLRE' A
#
# COMPACT_ATOMS: atom_id res chain seq x y z
N MET A 1 13.25 -7.38 -14.06
CA MET A 1 12.58 -7.63 -12.76
C MET A 1 13.27 -6.97 -11.56
N HIS A 2 14.49 -6.40 -11.68
CA HIS A 2 15.23 -5.83 -10.54
C HIS A 2 14.75 -4.42 -10.08
N ARG A 3 14.24 -3.60 -11.01
CA ARG A 3 13.79 -2.23 -10.75
C ARG A 3 12.57 -2.16 -9.80
N ASN A 4 11.60 -3.04 -10.03
CA ASN A 4 10.35 -3.11 -9.24
C ASN A 4 10.60 -3.50 -7.77
N ARG A 5 11.67 -4.28 -7.49
CA ARG A 5 12.05 -4.64 -6.11
C ARG A 5 12.59 -3.44 -5.33
N ILE A 6 13.43 -2.61 -5.95
CA ILE A 6 13.98 -1.41 -5.32
C ILE A 6 12.86 -0.39 -5.07
N GLU A 7 11.95 -0.22 -6.04
CA GLU A 7 10.78 0.67 -5.91
C GLU A 7 9.84 0.18 -4.80
N LEU A 8 9.57 -1.13 -4.70
CA LEU A 8 8.82 -1.74 -3.61
C LEU A 8 9.49 -1.53 -2.24
N GLN A 9 10.81 -1.72 -2.16
CA GLN A 9 11.56 -1.51 -0.92
C GLN A 9 11.46 -0.05 -0.46
N ASN A 10 11.71 0.89 -1.38
CA ASN A 10 11.62 2.33 -1.08
C ASN A 10 10.22 2.72 -0.61
N ALA A 11 9.17 2.20 -1.27
CA ALA A 11 7.78 2.45 -0.87
C ALA A 11 7.47 1.89 0.52
N TYR A 12 7.89 0.65 0.80
CA TYR A 12 7.72 0.04 2.12
C TYR A 12 8.40 0.86 3.22
N GLU A 13 9.64 1.30 2.99
CA GLU A 13 10.39 2.12 3.95
C GLU A 13 9.76 3.51 4.13
N ARG A 14 9.28 4.15 3.06
CA ARG A 14 8.53 5.41 3.14
C ARG A 14 7.29 5.27 4.01
N ILE A 15 6.46 4.27 3.73
CA ILE A 15 5.22 4.01 4.49
C ILE A 15 5.54 3.75 5.96
N MET A 16 6.54 2.91 6.26
CA MET A 16 6.93 2.54 7.62
C MET A 16 7.43 3.74 8.44
N ASN A 17 8.14 4.68 7.80
CA ASN A 17 8.70 5.86 8.46
C ASN A 17 7.78 7.10 8.40
N SER A 18 6.67 7.02 7.70
CA SER A 18 5.72 8.11 7.57
C SER A 18 4.93 8.35 8.87
N ARG A 19 4.48 9.58 9.07
CA ARG A 19 3.59 9.94 10.18
C ARG A 19 2.18 9.37 9.98
N SER A 20 1.76 9.22 8.73
CA SER A 20 0.47 8.63 8.36
C SER A 20 0.68 7.65 7.22
N ALA A 21 0.76 6.36 7.57
CA ALA A 21 1.06 5.28 6.65
C ALA A 21 0.03 5.17 5.51
N LEU A 22 -1.23 5.50 5.78
CA LEU A 22 -2.29 5.42 4.79
C LEU A 22 -2.26 6.59 3.80
N ASP A 23 -1.96 7.80 4.27
CA ASP A 23 -1.77 8.96 3.39
C ASP A 23 -0.55 8.75 2.49
N GLU A 24 0.58 8.32 3.06
CA GLU A 24 1.80 8.04 2.29
C GLU A 24 1.57 6.93 1.25
N PHE A 25 0.83 5.87 1.61
CA PHE A 25 0.44 4.83 0.65
C PHE A 25 -0.36 5.42 -0.51
N GLY A 26 -1.32 6.31 -0.23
CA GLY A 26 -2.12 6.99 -1.24
C GLY A 26 -1.28 7.87 -2.16
N GLU A 27 -0.31 8.61 -1.61
CA GLU A 27 0.64 9.40 -2.41
C GLU A 27 1.44 8.51 -3.36
N ILE A 28 1.97 7.37 -2.88
CA ILE A 28 2.74 6.44 -3.73
C ILE A 28 1.87 5.83 -4.82
N VAL A 29 0.59 5.52 -4.54
CA VAL A 29 -0.35 5.05 -5.56
C VAL A 29 -0.50 6.10 -6.67
N ILE A 30 -0.67 7.37 -6.32
CA ILE A 30 -0.79 8.48 -7.29
C ILE A 30 0.52 8.66 -8.08
N GLU A 31 1.68 8.60 -7.42
CA GLU A 31 3.01 8.70 -8.06
C GLU A 31 3.26 7.59 -9.09
N ASN A 32 2.59 6.44 -8.97
CA ASN A 32 2.70 5.30 -9.87
C ASN A 32 1.52 5.22 -10.88
N ASP A 33 0.88 6.35 -11.19
CA ASP A 33 -0.27 6.47 -12.10
C ASP A 33 -1.49 5.64 -11.68
N GLY A 34 -1.58 5.28 -10.39
CA GLY A 34 -2.71 4.59 -9.81
C GLY A 34 -3.85 5.52 -9.39
N HIS A 35 -4.97 4.93 -8.99
CA HIS A 35 -6.15 5.66 -8.53
C HIS A 35 -6.30 5.54 -7.01
N TRP A 36 -6.31 6.69 -6.32
CA TRP A 36 -6.55 6.78 -4.88
C TRP A 36 -7.82 7.59 -4.60
N ASN A 37 -8.77 7.00 -3.86
CA ASN A 37 -10.01 7.69 -3.49
C ASN A 37 -10.09 7.89 -1.97
N PRO A 38 -9.79 9.10 -1.44
CA PRO A 38 -9.80 9.36 -0.01
C PRO A 38 -11.18 9.14 0.64
N SER A 39 -12.27 9.34 -0.12
CA SER A 39 -13.63 9.13 0.39
C SER A 39 -14.00 7.65 0.55
N GLU A 40 -13.40 6.76 -0.24
CA GLU A 40 -13.64 5.32 -0.13
C GLU A 40 -12.88 4.73 1.05
N VAL A 41 -11.61 5.12 1.21
CA VAL A 41 -10.73 4.63 2.29
C VAL A 41 -11.10 5.17 3.67
N ALA A 42 -11.90 6.24 3.73
CA ALA A 42 -12.40 6.81 4.98
C ALA A 42 -13.49 5.97 5.66
N ASP A 43 -14.08 4.99 4.97
CA ASP A 43 -15.11 4.12 5.54
C ASP A 43 -14.48 2.86 6.18
N PRO A 44 -14.47 2.74 7.53
CA PRO A 44 -13.82 1.63 8.21
C PRO A 44 -14.60 0.31 8.08
N THR A 45 -15.83 0.34 7.58
CA THR A 45 -16.71 -0.85 7.50
C THR A 45 -16.67 -1.54 6.14
N LYS A 46 -16.14 -0.86 5.12
CA LYS A 46 -16.07 -1.40 3.76
C LYS A 46 -14.92 -2.37 3.61
N LEU A 47 -15.11 -3.35 2.74
CA LEU A 47 -14.01 -4.12 2.19
C LEU A 47 -13.23 -3.21 1.24
N ILE A 48 -12.00 -2.87 1.62
CA ILE A 48 -11.08 -2.08 0.82
C ILE A 48 -10.06 -3.01 0.18
N GLN A 49 -9.77 -2.79 -1.10
CA GLN A 49 -8.71 -3.47 -1.83
C GLN A 49 -7.65 -2.45 -2.24
N LEU A 50 -6.41 -2.69 -1.82
CA LEU A 50 -5.24 -1.90 -2.19
C LEU A 50 -4.39 -2.69 -3.19
N GLN A 51 -3.94 -2.01 -4.25
CA GLN A 51 -3.08 -2.60 -5.27
C GLN A 51 -1.92 -1.66 -5.58
N LEU A 52 -0.69 -2.16 -5.40
CA LEU A 52 0.53 -1.43 -5.71
C LEU A 52 1.69 -2.42 -5.92
N PHE A 53 2.57 -2.16 -6.90
CA PHE A 53 3.72 -3.02 -7.25
C PHE A 53 3.37 -4.52 -7.46
N ASN A 54 2.27 -4.82 -8.16
CA ASN A 54 1.72 -6.17 -8.36
C ASN A 54 1.29 -6.91 -7.08
N ILE A 55 1.24 -6.22 -5.94
CA ILE A 55 0.72 -6.76 -4.69
C ILE A 55 -0.71 -6.27 -4.53
N THR A 56 -1.64 -7.22 -4.46
CA THR A 56 -3.04 -6.95 -4.10
C THR A 56 -3.29 -7.39 -2.67
N ALA A 57 -3.86 -6.51 -1.87
CA ALA A 57 -4.17 -6.73 -0.47
C ALA A 57 -5.57 -6.20 -0.15
N SER A 58 -6.22 -6.79 0.83
CA SER A 58 -7.60 -6.45 1.17
C SER A 58 -7.83 -6.52 2.67
N GLY A 59 -8.77 -5.71 3.17
CA GLY A 59 -9.16 -5.71 4.57
C GLY A 59 -10.45 -4.95 4.80
N ILE A 60 -11.07 -5.18 5.96
CA ILE A 60 -12.19 -4.37 6.44
C ILE A 60 -11.62 -3.04 6.96
N GLY A 61 -11.88 -1.98 6.22
CA GLY A 61 -11.24 -0.67 6.38
C GLY A 61 -9.85 -0.60 5.77
N ALA A 62 -9.43 0.62 5.44
CA ALA A 62 -8.20 0.89 4.73
C ALA A 62 -6.93 0.56 5.54
N GLU A 63 -6.97 0.73 6.87
CA GLU A 63 -5.85 0.34 7.75
C GLU A 63 -5.59 -1.17 7.73
N SER A 64 -6.65 -1.99 7.73
CA SER A 64 -6.52 -3.45 7.66
C SER A 64 -5.98 -3.89 6.31
N ALA A 65 -6.45 -3.26 5.22
CA ALA A 65 -5.94 -3.51 3.87
C ALA A 65 -4.47 -3.10 3.74
N LEU A 66 -4.08 -1.97 4.31
CA LEU A 66 -2.69 -1.49 4.32
C LEU A 66 -1.77 -2.44 5.11
N ARG A 67 -2.20 -2.90 6.29
CA ARG A 67 -1.45 -3.90 7.05
C ARG A 67 -1.22 -5.17 6.22
N ASN A 68 -2.27 -5.66 5.57
CA ASN A 68 -2.16 -6.83 4.71
C ASN A 68 -1.21 -6.59 3.52
N TRP A 69 -1.19 -5.38 2.97
CA TRP A 69 -0.26 -5.00 1.91
C TRP A 69 1.19 -5.01 2.43
N MET A 70 1.45 -4.41 3.58
CA MET A 70 2.78 -4.36 4.21
C MET A 70 3.31 -5.78 4.50
N GLU A 71 2.47 -6.70 4.98
CA GLU A 71 2.83 -8.11 5.21
C GLU A 71 3.20 -8.85 3.91
N LYS A 72 2.49 -8.58 2.82
CA LYS A 72 2.81 -9.14 1.51
C LYS A 72 4.07 -8.52 0.92
N ALA A 73 4.24 -7.20 1.04
CA ALA A 73 5.42 -6.48 0.59
C ALA A 73 6.70 -7.01 1.26
N VAL A 74 6.70 -7.20 2.58
CA VAL A 74 7.87 -7.76 3.27
C VAL A 74 8.15 -9.21 2.87
N THR A 75 7.11 -10.01 2.59
CA THR A 75 7.28 -11.38 2.08
C THR A 75 7.95 -11.35 0.70
N THR A 76 7.42 -10.56 -0.23
CA THR A 76 7.98 -10.40 -1.59
C THR A 76 9.40 -9.82 -1.57
N LEU A 77 9.74 -8.96 -0.62
CA LEU A 77 11.10 -8.42 -0.47
C LEU A 77 12.11 -9.44 0.07
N ARG A 78 11.66 -10.53 0.72
CA ARG A 78 12.52 -11.60 1.26
C ARG A 78 12.76 -12.73 0.26
N GLU A 79 11.87 -12.89 -0.71
CA GLU A 79 12.02 -13.79 -1.86
C GLU A 79 13.06 -13.27 -2.87
#